data_AF-A0ABD0QZZ3-F1
#
_entry.id   AF-A0ABD0QZZ3-F1
#
_cell.length_a   1.000
_cell.length_b   1.000
_cell.length_c   1.000
_cell.angle_alpha   90.00
_cell.angle_beta   90.00
_cell.angle_gamma   90.00
#
_symmetry.space_group_name_H-M   'P 1'
#
loop_
_entity.id
_entity.type
_entity.pdbx_description
1 polymer ?
#
loop_
_entity_poly.entity_id
_entity_poly.type
_entity_poly.pdbx_seq_one_letter_code
_entity_poly.pdbx_strand_id
1 'polypeptide(L)'
;IKAKENNPRATDSITIQYCHLSRDGSHFEFPDKAVLDSTRIIITTTALARFFHDMKLPENYFSHILIDEASQMLECEALMALGLAGKHTCVVLAGDHMQMGPKLFSVRQDKCSEHTLLNRLFYYYQAENSDIAKQSRIIFTENYRSTKDIVDFVSTHFYVGKSDVIKARGNVPPHSHQHALQFHHVRGECCLDPTSMSWFNAEQILSVVDIVQGIMKEWPQEWGNKAPESVCVLSQGRQVLEIRQRLRQLRLPRFTVENAENVQGKQFRVIVISTVHTKDSLLETDRTCLEFFNDMRVLNTVMTRAQSQIFVVGDAAALSCQQFGMCWRLWRSYIEDCINKGSAYNFTLDSLKQDLLEISELCRSVDEESSDSESTTSEIPDTEDPILQELLDESKDINVPLTEEGLFPVFQHEQFVSSVSNQIAEEDEEQLLTNSSTHKHCELVIEYFDHRAYARPLDEPTMRISIMDRKNIGQAFPGDKVTVEILSETSNPPTGKVFNILESADTVKEFVCTIERYDNQVMTPINKCITKIYAPFSKDKPDHIA
;
A
#
# COMPACT_ATOMS: atom_id res chain seq x y z
N ILE A 1 15.26 4.94 21.03
CA ILE A 1 14.55 3.63 21.00
C ILE A 1 13.73 3.53 22.27
N LYS A 2 12.42 3.31 22.15
CA LYS A 2 11.49 3.29 23.29
C LYS A 2 11.48 1.98 24.08
N ALA A 3 12.48 1.12 23.94
CA ALA A 3 12.55 -0.17 24.63
C ALA A 3 12.38 -0.03 26.15
N LYS A 4 12.93 1.07 26.72
CA LYS A 4 12.78 1.43 28.14
C LYS A 4 11.45 2.11 28.51
N GLU A 5 10.70 2.60 27.52
CA GLU A 5 9.41 3.28 27.71
C GLU A 5 8.22 2.32 27.64
N ASN A 6 8.40 1.15 27.01
CA ASN A 6 7.36 0.14 26.89
C ASN A 6 7.27 -0.72 28.16
N ASN A 7 6.07 -0.79 28.74
CA ASN A 7 5.82 -1.56 29.96
C ASN A 7 5.68 -3.05 29.63
N PRO A 8 6.55 -3.94 30.15
CA PRO A 8 6.44 -5.38 29.90
C PRO A 8 5.10 -5.97 30.34
N ARG A 9 4.42 -5.37 31.32
CA ARG A 9 3.09 -5.81 31.78
C ARG A 9 1.98 -5.65 30.75
N ALA A 10 2.20 -4.87 29.69
CA ALA A 10 1.25 -4.71 28.60
C ALA A 10 1.44 -5.76 27.49
N THR A 11 2.50 -6.55 27.54
CA THR A 11 2.81 -7.62 26.58
C THR A 11 2.17 -8.92 27.03
N ASP A 12 1.76 -9.77 26.09
CA ASP A 12 1.19 -11.06 26.43
C ASP A 12 2.20 -11.97 27.15
N SER A 13 1.67 -12.86 27.99
CA SER A 13 2.47 -13.69 28.89
C SER A 13 3.32 -14.75 28.18
N ILE A 14 3.06 -15.04 26.91
CA ILE A 14 3.84 -16.02 26.15
C ILE A 14 5.01 -15.29 25.49
N THR A 15 4.74 -14.21 24.75
CA THR A 15 5.76 -13.40 24.08
C THR A 15 6.79 -12.87 25.06
N ILE A 16 6.36 -12.40 26.24
CA ILE A 16 7.28 -11.87 27.25
C ILE A 16 8.34 -12.88 27.70
N GLN A 17 8.06 -14.19 27.63
CA GLN A 17 9.01 -15.25 28.00
C GLN A 17 10.20 -15.34 27.04
N TYR A 18 10.02 -14.85 25.82
CA TYR A 18 11.04 -14.87 24.76
C TYR A 18 11.67 -13.49 24.52
N CYS A 19 11.20 -12.45 25.20
CA CYS A 19 11.76 -11.12 25.09
C CYS A 19 13.06 -10.98 25.91
N HIS A 20 14.00 -10.20 25.39
CA HIS A 20 15.18 -9.81 26.17
C HIS A 20 14.82 -8.69 27.15
N LEU A 21 14.79 -9.02 28.44
CA LEU A 21 14.48 -8.10 29.53
C LEU A 21 15.72 -7.77 30.36
N SER A 22 15.68 -6.64 31.03
CA SER A 22 16.64 -6.27 32.06
C SER A 22 16.71 -7.33 33.17
N ARG A 23 17.81 -7.36 33.92
CA ARG A 23 18.03 -8.35 35.00
C ARG A 23 16.92 -8.39 36.07
N ASP A 24 16.27 -7.26 36.30
CA ASP A 24 15.16 -7.10 37.23
C ASP A 24 13.77 -7.30 36.57
N GLY A 25 13.73 -7.58 35.26
CA GLY A 25 12.51 -7.78 34.48
C GLY A 25 11.66 -6.52 34.29
N SER A 26 12.20 -5.34 34.59
CA SER A 26 11.44 -4.09 34.63
C SER A 26 11.19 -3.48 33.25
N HIS A 27 12.08 -3.72 32.27
CA HIS A 27 11.97 -3.14 30.93
C HIS A 27 12.65 -4.02 29.87
N PHE A 28 12.36 -3.73 28.60
CA PHE A 28 13.02 -4.39 27.46
C PHE A 28 14.41 -3.81 27.22
N GLU A 29 15.37 -4.69 26.93
CA GLU A 29 16.74 -4.32 26.58
C GLU A 29 17.06 -4.76 25.15
N PHE A 30 17.96 -4.00 24.49
CA PHE A 30 18.48 -4.43 23.21
C PHE A 30 19.59 -5.46 23.46
N PRO A 31 19.59 -6.63 22.80
CA PRO A 31 20.56 -7.68 23.06
C PRO A 31 21.96 -7.20 22.68
N ASP A 32 22.97 -7.59 23.45
CA ASP A 32 24.37 -7.47 23.05
C ASP A 32 24.85 -8.74 22.32
N LYS A 33 26.10 -8.74 21.86
CA LYS A 33 26.67 -9.89 21.16
C LYS A 33 26.64 -11.18 22.00
N ALA A 34 26.84 -11.10 23.32
CA ALA A 34 26.84 -12.29 24.17
C ALA A 34 25.43 -12.92 24.25
N VAL A 35 24.40 -12.08 24.30
CA VAL A 35 23.00 -12.54 24.23
C VAL A 35 22.72 -13.19 22.88
N LEU A 36 23.15 -12.57 21.77
CA LEU A 36 22.99 -13.15 20.43
C LEU A 36 23.72 -14.49 20.30
N ASP A 37 24.97 -14.60 20.78
CA ASP A 37 25.77 -15.82 20.72
C ASP A 37 25.12 -16.97 21.51
N SER A 38 24.35 -16.66 22.55
CA SER A 38 23.61 -17.64 23.37
C SER A 38 22.24 -18.04 22.81
N THR A 39 21.78 -17.37 21.74
CA THR A 39 20.42 -17.50 21.20
C THR A 39 20.43 -18.19 19.84
N ARG A 40 19.55 -19.19 19.65
CA ARG A 40 19.47 -19.95 18.39
C ARG A 40 18.60 -19.31 17.31
N ILE A 41 17.52 -18.64 17.72
CA ILE A 41 16.55 -18.00 16.84
C ILE A 41 16.32 -16.59 17.36
N ILE A 42 16.53 -15.60 16.50
CA ILE A 42 16.35 -14.19 16.82
C ILE A 42 15.18 -13.68 15.99
N ILE A 43 14.14 -13.21 16.66
CA ILE A 43 12.97 -12.60 16.02
C ILE A 43 13.10 -11.10 16.20
N THR A 44 13.14 -10.36 15.09
CA THR A 44 13.24 -8.90 15.08
C THR A 44 12.47 -8.36 13.88
N THR A 45 12.04 -7.10 13.95
CA THR A 45 11.63 -6.38 12.74
C THR A 45 12.86 -6.04 11.90
N THR A 46 12.69 -5.91 10.58
CA THR A 46 13.76 -5.54 9.65
C THR A 46 14.40 -4.20 9.99
N ALA A 47 13.59 -3.23 10.43
CA ALA A 47 14.07 -1.94 10.91
C ALA A 47 14.99 -2.03 12.13
N LEU A 48 14.71 -2.95 13.06
CA LEU A 48 15.56 -3.19 14.23
C LEU A 48 16.79 -4.04 13.90
N ALA A 49 16.74 -4.85 12.84
CA ALA A 49 17.91 -5.61 12.37
C ALA A 49 19.10 -4.70 12.01
N ARG A 50 18.84 -3.43 11.64
CA ARG A 50 19.87 -2.39 11.45
C ARG A 50 20.86 -2.33 12.63
N PHE A 51 20.41 -2.50 13.87
CA PHE A 51 21.29 -2.40 15.04
C PHE A 51 22.29 -3.55 15.17
N PHE A 52 22.06 -4.68 14.50
CA PHE A 52 23.04 -5.76 14.47
C PHE A 52 24.25 -5.42 13.58
N HIS A 53 24.10 -4.50 12.62
CA HIS A 53 25.23 -3.96 11.85
C HIS A 53 26.22 -3.20 12.74
N ASP A 54 25.71 -2.44 13.71
CA ASP A 54 26.54 -1.66 14.64
C ASP A 54 27.43 -2.57 15.52
N MET A 55 27.04 -3.84 15.69
CA MET A 55 27.78 -4.84 16.48
C MET A 55 28.97 -5.46 15.75
N LYS A 56 29.13 -5.20 14.44
CA LYS A 56 30.22 -5.78 13.61
C LYS A 56 30.32 -7.30 13.76
N LEU A 57 29.19 -7.98 13.61
CA LEU A 57 29.13 -9.44 13.62
C LEU A 57 30.01 -10.01 12.50
N PRO A 58 30.63 -11.20 12.69
CA PRO A 58 31.43 -11.82 11.64
C PRO A 58 30.58 -12.15 10.40
N GLU A 59 31.22 -12.28 9.25
CA GLU A 59 30.53 -12.72 8.03
C GLU A 59 29.85 -14.08 8.24
N ASN A 60 28.68 -14.26 7.62
CA ASN A 60 27.87 -15.47 7.75
C ASN A 60 27.47 -15.79 9.20
N TYR A 61 27.41 -14.78 10.09
CA TYR A 61 26.92 -14.97 11.47
C TYR A 61 25.53 -15.61 11.50
N PHE A 62 24.63 -15.12 10.63
CA PHE A 62 23.34 -15.75 10.39
C PHE A 62 23.47 -16.75 9.25
N SER A 63 23.27 -18.03 9.55
CA SER A 63 23.22 -19.09 8.53
C SER A 63 21.94 -19.00 7.68
N HIS A 64 20.84 -18.51 8.28
CA HIS A 64 19.55 -18.35 7.61
C HIS A 64 18.95 -17.00 7.99
N ILE A 65 18.34 -16.32 7.01
CA ILE A 65 17.53 -15.12 7.20
C ILE A 65 16.18 -15.38 6.55
N LEU A 66 15.13 -15.38 7.37
CA LEU A 66 13.75 -15.56 6.91
C LEU A 66 13.02 -14.23 7.12
N ILE A 67 12.50 -13.67 6.04
CA ILE A 67 11.68 -12.46 6.07
C ILE A 67 10.26 -12.86 5.68
N ASP A 68 9.37 -12.85 6.67
CA ASP A 68 7.94 -13.07 6.47
C ASP A 68 7.24 -11.74 6.15
N GLU A 69 6.09 -11.83 5.47
CA GLU A 69 5.30 -10.68 5.00
C GLU A 69 6.12 -9.68 4.16
N ALA A 70 7.06 -10.19 3.35
CA ALA A 70 7.98 -9.40 2.52
C ALA A 70 7.27 -8.56 1.44
N SER A 71 6.00 -8.87 1.12
CA SER A 71 5.18 -8.08 0.19
C SER A 71 4.65 -6.77 0.79
N GLN A 72 4.79 -6.55 2.11
CA GLN A 72 4.33 -5.33 2.78
C GLN A 72 5.44 -4.35 3.11
N MET A 73 6.68 -4.75 2.88
CA MET A 73 7.83 -3.90 3.18
C MET A 73 8.44 -3.37 1.90
N LEU A 74 8.96 -2.16 1.99
CA LEU A 74 9.72 -1.58 0.90
C LEU A 74 11.03 -2.35 0.73
N GLU A 75 11.56 -2.36 -0.48
CA GLU A 75 12.85 -3.01 -0.75
C GLU A 75 13.96 -2.53 0.20
N CYS A 76 14.03 -1.22 0.47
CA CYS A 76 15.01 -0.66 1.40
C CYS A 76 14.85 -1.18 2.84
N GLU A 77 13.64 -1.57 3.23
CA GLU A 77 13.39 -2.17 4.54
C GLU A 77 13.89 -3.60 4.60
N ALA A 78 13.63 -4.40 3.56
CA ALA A 78 14.16 -5.76 3.46
C ALA A 78 15.70 -5.76 3.48
N LEU A 79 16.33 -4.80 2.80
CA LEU A 79 17.79 -4.66 2.74
C LEU A 79 18.46 -4.45 4.12
N MET A 80 17.75 -3.89 5.11
CA MET A 80 18.31 -3.75 6.46
C MET A 80 18.63 -5.11 7.10
N ALA A 81 17.77 -6.10 6.89
CA ALA A 81 18.02 -7.47 7.34
C ALA A 81 18.98 -8.21 6.40
N LEU A 82 18.82 -8.07 5.08
CA LEU A 82 19.67 -8.76 4.10
C LEU A 82 21.13 -8.29 4.10
N GLY A 83 21.41 -7.08 4.56
CA GLY A 83 22.79 -6.63 4.76
C GLY A 83 23.56 -7.47 5.79
N LEU A 84 22.87 -8.27 6.62
CA LEU A 84 23.49 -9.20 7.56
C LEU A 84 23.82 -10.57 6.90
N ALA A 85 23.39 -10.79 5.67
CA ALA A 85 23.66 -12.01 4.92
C ALA A 85 25.12 -12.03 4.44
N GLY A 86 25.76 -13.19 4.57
CA GLY A 86 27.03 -13.48 3.91
C GLY A 86 26.84 -14.42 2.72
N LYS A 87 27.96 -14.77 2.06
CA LYS A 87 27.99 -15.64 0.88
C LYS A 87 27.33 -17.02 1.08
N HIS A 88 27.30 -17.51 2.31
CA HIS A 88 26.75 -18.83 2.67
C HIS A 88 25.44 -18.73 3.46
N THR A 89 24.88 -17.53 3.61
CA THR A 89 23.59 -17.34 4.26
C THR A 89 22.46 -17.73 3.31
N CYS A 90 21.57 -18.61 3.75
CA CYS A 90 20.33 -18.90 3.04
C CYS A 90 19.29 -17.82 3.34
N VAL A 91 18.72 -17.22 2.30
CA VAL A 91 17.70 -16.17 2.42
C VAL A 91 16.37 -16.71 1.91
N VAL A 92 15.31 -16.52 2.70
CA VAL A 92 13.93 -16.83 2.30
C VAL A 92 13.09 -15.58 2.48
N LEU A 93 12.41 -15.16 1.42
CA LEU A 93 11.40 -14.10 1.45
C LEU A 93 10.05 -14.76 1.22
N ALA A 94 9.11 -14.57 2.13
CA ALA A 94 7.75 -15.05 2.03
C ALA A 94 6.78 -13.87 2.09
N GLY A 95 5.72 -13.93 1.31
CA GLY A 95 4.70 -12.89 1.26
C GLY A 95 3.70 -13.16 0.15
N ASP A 96 2.63 -12.38 0.14
CA ASP A 96 1.58 -12.46 -0.86
C ASP A 96 1.40 -11.08 -1.50
N HIS A 97 1.70 -11.00 -2.79
CA HIS A 97 1.64 -9.75 -3.54
C HIS A 97 0.21 -9.39 -3.95
N MET A 98 -0.80 -10.21 -3.67
CA MET A 98 -2.20 -9.87 -3.84
C MET A 98 -2.85 -9.37 -2.54
N GLN A 99 -2.11 -9.36 -1.43
CA GLN A 99 -2.54 -8.78 -0.14
C GLN A 99 -2.01 -7.34 0.03
N MET A 100 -2.36 -6.70 1.14
CA MET A 100 -1.96 -5.31 1.44
C MET A 100 -0.45 -5.17 1.28
N GLY A 101 -0.02 -4.10 0.61
CA GLY A 101 1.38 -3.76 0.41
C GLY A 101 1.82 -2.56 1.27
N PRO A 102 3.07 -2.09 1.14
CA PRO A 102 3.54 -0.89 1.82
C PRO A 102 2.73 0.34 1.36
N LYS A 103 2.39 1.24 2.29
CA LYS A 103 1.73 2.51 1.95
C LYS A 103 2.75 3.49 1.35
N LEU A 104 2.61 3.76 0.05
CA LEU A 104 3.42 4.72 -0.70
C LEU A 104 2.55 5.90 -1.13
N PHE A 105 2.84 7.09 -0.60
CA PHE A 105 2.03 8.28 -0.87
C PHE A 105 2.32 8.96 -2.22
N SER A 106 3.48 8.67 -2.82
CA SER A 106 3.93 9.28 -4.09
C SER A 106 3.95 8.31 -5.26
N VAL A 107 3.39 7.10 -5.08
CA VAL A 107 3.34 6.05 -6.10
C VAL A 107 1.88 5.68 -6.27
N ARG A 108 1.47 5.42 -7.51
CA ARG A 108 0.11 4.94 -7.77
C ARG A 108 -0.08 3.56 -7.13
N GLN A 109 -1.27 3.31 -6.59
CA GLN A 109 -1.55 2.09 -5.82
C GLN A 109 -1.30 0.79 -6.60
N ASP A 110 -1.56 0.80 -7.91
CA ASP A 110 -1.30 -0.31 -8.84
C ASP A 110 0.19 -0.67 -8.94
N LYS A 111 1.09 0.30 -8.73
CA LYS A 111 2.55 0.12 -8.83
C LYS A 111 3.24 -0.13 -7.50
N CYS A 112 2.55 0.01 -6.37
CA CYS A 112 3.15 -0.15 -5.04
C CYS A 112 3.85 -1.51 -4.87
N SER A 113 3.32 -2.56 -5.48
CA SER A 113 3.88 -3.91 -5.37
C SER A 113 5.22 -4.08 -6.10
N GLU A 114 5.49 -3.28 -7.14
CA GLU A 114 6.76 -3.26 -7.89
C GLU A 114 7.93 -2.75 -7.02
N HIS A 115 7.62 -2.05 -5.93
CA HIS A 115 8.61 -1.51 -4.99
C HIS A 115 8.91 -2.44 -3.81
N THR A 116 8.45 -3.70 -3.88
CA THR A 116 8.77 -4.75 -2.91
C THR A 116 9.89 -5.62 -3.46
N LEU A 117 10.83 -6.00 -2.58
CA LEU A 117 11.95 -6.86 -2.99
C LEU A 117 11.46 -8.25 -3.45
N LEU A 118 10.39 -8.76 -2.80
CA LEU A 118 9.79 -10.05 -3.14
C LEU A 118 9.36 -10.09 -4.61
N ASN A 119 8.56 -9.11 -5.05
CA ASN A 119 8.07 -9.06 -6.44
C ASN A 119 9.20 -8.86 -7.43
N ARG A 120 10.14 -7.96 -7.13
CA ARG A 120 11.26 -7.70 -8.03
C ARG A 120 12.12 -8.95 -8.23
N LEU A 121 12.40 -9.70 -7.17
CA LEU A 121 13.15 -10.95 -7.27
C LEU A 121 12.36 -12.05 -7.97
N PHE A 122 11.04 -12.13 -7.73
CA PHE A 122 10.19 -13.08 -8.43
C PHE A 122 10.29 -12.89 -9.94
N TYR A 123 10.09 -11.66 -10.44
CA TYR A 123 10.21 -11.36 -11.87
C TYR A 123 11.62 -11.57 -12.41
N TYR A 124 12.64 -11.20 -11.63
CA TYR A 124 14.02 -11.45 -12.00
C TYR A 124 14.29 -12.94 -12.25
N TYR A 125 13.89 -13.81 -11.31
CA TYR A 125 14.07 -15.25 -11.46
C TYR A 125 13.17 -15.82 -12.55
N GLN A 126 11.97 -15.28 -12.75
CA GLN A 126 11.07 -15.74 -13.80
C GLN A 126 11.63 -15.48 -15.20
N ALA A 127 12.33 -14.36 -15.39
CA ALA A 127 13.05 -14.06 -16.63
C ALA A 127 14.26 -14.98 -16.88
N GLU A 128 14.78 -15.63 -15.83
CA GLU A 128 15.88 -16.59 -15.94
C GLU A 128 15.37 -18.00 -16.24
N ASN A 129 15.81 -18.56 -17.38
CA ASN A 129 15.48 -19.94 -17.78
C ASN A 129 16.35 -21.02 -17.11
N SER A 130 16.78 -20.81 -15.86
CA SER A 130 17.61 -21.78 -15.12
C SER A 130 16.77 -22.62 -14.15
N ASP A 131 17.17 -23.88 -13.94
CA ASP A 131 16.50 -24.77 -12.97
C ASP A 131 16.60 -24.21 -11.54
N ILE A 132 17.71 -23.52 -11.23
CA ILE A 132 17.92 -22.86 -9.94
C ILE A 132 16.89 -21.72 -9.75
N ALA A 133 16.64 -20.92 -10.80
CA ALA A 133 15.68 -19.85 -10.73
C ALA A 133 14.25 -20.37 -10.52
N LYS A 134 13.87 -21.47 -11.20
CA LYS A 134 12.59 -22.16 -10.97
C LYS A 134 12.46 -22.68 -9.55
N GLN A 135 13.49 -23.34 -9.01
CA GLN A 135 13.51 -23.83 -7.63
C GLN A 135 13.53 -22.72 -6.57
N SER A 136 13.87 -21.49 -6.97
CA SER A 136 13.89 -20.31 -6.09
C SER A 136 12.53 -19.62 -5.98
N ARG A 137 11.55 -19.99 -6.83
CA ARG A 137 10.16 -19.50 -6.76
C ARG A 137 9.29 -20.66 -6.31
N ILE A 138 8.59 -20.47 -5.19
CA ILE A 138 7.74 -21.50 -4.59
C ILE A 138 6.38 -20.88 -4.34
N ILE A 139 5.34 -21.47 -4.91
CA ILE A 139 3.96 -21.03 -4.75
C ILE A 139 3.19 -22.09 -3.95
N PHE A 140 2.48 -21.66 -2.91
CA PHE A 140 1.62 -22.54 -2.13
C PHE A 140 0.16 -22.39 -2.56
N THR A 141 -0.46 -23.50 -2.98
CA THR A 141 -1.82 -23.52 -3.54
C THR A 141 -2.87 -24.12 -2.59
N GLU A 142 -2.47 -24.62 -1.42
CA GLU A 142 -3.40 -25.26 -0.47
C GLU A 142 -3.72 -24.36 0.72
N ASN A 143 -5.00 -24.03 0.90
CA ASN A 143 -5.50 -23.23 2.01
C ASN A 143 -6.02 -24.13 3.14
N TYR A 144 -5.45 -23.94 4.34
CA TYR A 144 -5.81 -24.69 5.54
C TYR A 144 -6.63 -23.88 6.56
N ARG A 145 -6.92 -22.60 6.27
CA ARG A 145 -7.54 -21.66 7.20
C ARG A 145 -9.05 -21.57 7.04
N SER A 146 -9.54 -21.56 5.81
CA SER A 146 -10.90 -21.13 5.49
C SER A 146 -11.77 -22.27 4.93
N THR A 147 -13.08 -22.14 5.08
CA THR A 147 -14.06 -23.02 4.45
C THR A 147 -13.99 -22.93 2.92
N LYS A 148 -14.45 -23.99 2.25
CA LYS A 148 -14.41 -24.08 0.79
C LYS A 148 -15.06 -22.88 0.09
N ASP A 149 -16.25 -22.47 0.53
CA ASP A 149 -16.96 -21.34 -0.08
C ASP A 149 -16.16 -20.03 -0.05
N ILE A 150 -15.45 -19.75 1.06
CA ILE A 150 -14.58 -18.57 1.18
C ILE A 150 -13.38 -18.70 0.25
N VAL A 151 -12.73 -19.87 0.23
CA VAL A 151 -11.55 -20.11 -0.62
C VAL A 151 -11.90 -20.03 -2.10
N ASP A 152 -13.01 -20.62 -2.51
CA ASP A 152 -13.49 -20.60 -3.90
C ASP A 152 -13.78 -19.16 -4.35
N PHE A 153 -14.43 -18.36 -3.50
CA PHE A 153 -14.68 -16.95 -3.78
C PHE A 153 -13.37 -16.16 -3.90
N VAL A 154 -12.45 -16.31 -2.95
CA VAL A 154 -11.18 -15.60 -2.93
C VAL A 154 -10.30 -15.99 -4.14
N SER A 155 -10.19 -17.29 -4.44
CA SER A 155 -9.42 -17.82 -5.59
C SER A 155 -9.92 -17.25 -6.92
N THR A 156 -11.24 -17.16 -7.06
CA THR A 156 -11.87 -16.67 -8.29
C THR A 156 -11.65 -15.18 -8.50
N HIS A 157 -11.75 -14.37 -7.44
CA HIS A 157 -11.79 -12.92 -7.59
C HIS A 157 -10.45 -12.21 -7.39
N PHE A 158 -9.53 -12.77 -6.59
CA PHE A 158 -8.25 -12.12 -6.26
C PHE A 158 -7.03 -12.74 -6.94
N TYR A 159 -7.15 -13.95 -7.50
CA TYR A 159 -6.01 -14.64 -8.10
C TYR A 159 -6.28 -14.96 -9.56
N VAL A 160 -6.83 -16.13 -9.88
CA VAL A 160 -6.66 -16.71 -11.23
C VAL A 160 -7.96 -16.90 -12.01
N GLY A 161 -9.07 -16.34 -11.53
CA GLY A 161 -10.37 -16.43 -12.21
C GLY A 161 -10.95 -17.85 -12.28
N LYS A 162 -10.23 -18.85 -11.72
CA LYS A 162 -10.62 -20.26 -11.68
C LYS A 162 -10.62 -20.72 -10.23
N SER A 163 -11.74 -21.31 -9.80
CA SER A 163 -11.97 -21.77 -8.43
C SER A 163 -11.06 -22.93 -8.00
N ASP A 164 -10.44 -23.64 -8.94
CA ASP A 164 -9.81 -24.93 -8.65
C ASP A 164 -8.31 -24.85 -8.36
N VAL A 165 -7.72 -23.66 -8.46
CA VAL A 165 -6.27 -23.49 -8.30
C VAL A 165 -5.87 -23.42 -6.84
N ILE A 166 -6.54 -22.56 -6.06
CA ILE A 166 -6.35 -22.54 -4.60
C ILE A 166 -7.36 -23.50 -3.97
N LYS A 167 -6.86 -24.55 -3.30
CA LYS A 167 -7.69 -25.64 -2.77
C LYS A 167 -7.88 -25.53 -1.27
N ALA A 168 -9.13 -25.53 -0.83
CA ALA A 168 -9.46 -25.69 0.58
C ALA A 168 -9.11 -27.13 1.03
N ARG A 169 -8.12 -27.25 1.92
CA ARG A 169 -7.64 -28.52 2.49
C ARG A 169 -7.82 -28.62 4.00
N GLY A 170 -8.02 -27.48 4.66
CA GLY A 170 -8.26 -27.44 6.09
C GLY A 170 -9.57 -28.13 6.48
N ASN A 171 -9.57 -28.85 7.61
CA ASN A 171 -10.80 -29.38 8.21
C ASN A 171 -11.50 -28.28 9.03
N VAL A 172 -11.94 -27.23 8.33
CA VAL A 172 -12.53 -26.04 8.95
C VAL A 172 -14.05 -26.21 8.96
N PRO A 173 -14.71 -26.22 10.13
CA PRO A 173 -16.13 -26.46 10.22
C PRO A 173 -16.92 -25.27 9.63
N PRO A 174 -17.81 -25.50 8.65
CA PRO A 174 -18.77 -24.49 8.21
C PRO A 174 -19.84 -24.27 9.27
N HIS A 175 -20.68 -23.24 9.09
CA HIS A 175 -21.89 -23.08 9.89
C HIS A 175 -22.95 -24.10 9.44
N SER A 176 -23.70 -24.69 10.37
CA SER A 176 -24.59 -25.83 10.08
C SER A 176 -25.78 -25.47 9.17
N HIS A 177 -26.23 -24.21 9.19
CA HIS A 177 -27.44 -23.75 8.48
C HIS A 177 -27.29 -22.46 7.67
N GLN A 178 -26.11 -21.84 7.68
CA GLN A 178 -25.91 -20.55 7.03
C GLN A 178 -24.75 -20.66 6.05
N HIS A 179 -24.87 -19.97 4.91
CA HIS A 179 -23.79 -19.88 3.95
C HIS A 179 -22.57 -19.16 4.56
N ALA A 180 -21.38 -19.45 4.03
CA ALA A 180 -20.15 -18.82 4.53
C ALA A 180 -20.11 -17.32 4.23
N LEU A 181 -20.63 -16.90 3.08
CA LEU A 181 -20.72 -15.50 2.66
C LEU A 181 -22.13 -14.97 2.89
N GLN A 182 -22.26 -13.87 3.62
CA GLN A 182 -23.53 -13.25 3.96
C GLN A 182 -23.49 -11.73 3.75
N PHE A 183 -24.56 -11.19 3.19
CA PHE A 183 -24.68 -9.76 2.92
C PHE A 183 -25.92 -9.18 3.59
N HIS A 184 -25.74 -8.12 4.37
CA HIS A 184 -26.79 -7.37 5.03
C HIS A 184 -26.88 -5.99 4.39
N HIS A 185 -27.90 -5.80 3.57
CA HIS A 185 -28.15 -4.49 3.00
C HIS A 185 -28.61 -3.52 4.09
N VAL A 186 -27.83 -2.47 4.28
CA VAL A 186 -28.15 -1.37 5.19
C VAL A 186 -27.68 -0.08 4.52
N ARG A 187 -28.63 0.67 3.97
CA ARG A 187 -28.38 2.03 3.49
C ARG A 187 -28.04 2.94 4.67
N GLY A 188 -29.00 3.18 5.56
CA GLY A 188 -28.80 4.07 6.71
C GLY A 188 -28.48 5.51 6.31
N GLU A 189 -28.08 6.33 7.28
CA GLU A 189 -27.62 7.70 7.05
C GLU A 189 -26.16 7.84 7.51
N CYS A 190 -25.32 8.38 6.63
CA CYS A 190 -23.93 8.65 6.95
C CYS A 190 -23.80 10.05 7.57
N CYS A 191 -23.11 10.14 8.70
CA CYS A 191 -22.76 11.40 9.35
C CYS A 191 -21.25 11.61 9.28
N LEU A 192 -20.82 12.78 8.83
CA LEU A 192 -19.42 13.18 8.84
C LEU A 192 -19.05 13.71 10.23
N ASP A 193 -18.06 13.11 10.89
CA ASP A 193 -17.49 13.69 12.11
C ASP A 193 -16.50 14.81 11.73
N PRO A 194 -16.78 16.09 12.05
CA PRO A 194 -15.94 17.21 11.64
C PRO A 194 -14.58 17.22 12.35
N THR A 195 -14.40 16.42 13.40
CA THR A 195 -13.13 16.35 14.14
C THR A 195 -12.16 15.37 13.48
N SER A 196 -12.64 14.16 13.16
CA SER A 196 -11.83 13.13 12.51
C SER A 196 -11.85 13.21 10.98
N MET A 197 -12.74 14.04 10.40
CA MET A 197 -13.03 14.08 8.96
C MET A 197 -13.33 12.69 8.40
N SER A 198 -14.05 11.87 9.19
CA SER A 198 -14.41 10.51 8.80
C SER A 198 -15.89 10.24 9.05
N TRP A 199 -16.47 9.43 8.17
CA TRP A 199 -17.88 9.10 8.20
C TRP A 199 -18.18 7.98 9.20
N PHE A 200 -19.41 7.98 9.72
CA PHE A 200 -19.98 6.86 10.46
C PHE A 200 -21.46 6.71 10.10
N ASN A 201 -21.99 5.50 10.22
CA ASN A 201 -23.35 5.13 9.85
C ASN A 201 -23.99 4.35 11.00
N ALA A 202 -24.95 4.98 11.68
CA ALA A 202 -25.55 4.47 12.92
C ALA A 202 -26.35 3.19 12.70
N GLU A 203 -27.07 3.08 11.60
CA GLU A 203 -27.88 1.91 11.25
C GLU A 203 -26.99 0.70 10.95
N GLN A 204 -25.87 0.90 10.24
CA GLN A 204 -24.89 -0.16 10.05
C GLN A 204 -24.30 -0.63 11.38
N ILE A 205 -24.02 0.28 12.33
CA ILE A 205 -23.55 -0.09 13.68
C ILE A 205 -24.58 -0.98 14.39
N LEU A 206 -25.87 -0.64 14.32
CA LEU A 206 -26.93 -1.44 14.91
C LEU A 206 -27.01 -2.84 14.27
N SER A 207 -26.93 -2.91 12.94
CA SER A 207 -26.92 -4.20 12.24
C SER A 207 -25.70 -5.06 12.60
N VAL A 208 -24.51 -4.46 12.73
CA VAL A 208 -23.31 -5.15 13.21
C VAL A 208 -23.52 -5.71 14.61
N VAL A 209 -24.12 -4.93 15.51
CA VAL A 209 -24.44 -5.37 16.88
C VAL A 209 -25.38 -6.57 16.86
N ASP A 210 -26.44 -6.51 16.05
CA ASP A 210 -27.41 -7.60 15.91
C ASP A 210 -26.74 -8.88 15.38
N ILE A 211 -25.85 -8.75 14.39
CA ILE A 211 -25.08 -9.86 13.81
C ILE A 211 -24.19 -10.50 14.88
N VAL A 212 -23.37 -9.73 15.61
CA VAL A 212 -22.47 -10.31 16.62
C VAL A 212 -23.24 -10.93 17.79
N GLN A 213 -24.39 -10.38 18.16
CA GLN A 213 -25.27 -11.00 19.15
C GLN A 213 -25.90 -12.30 18.61
N GLY A 214 -26.32 -12.30 17.35
CA GLY A 214 -26.82 -13.48 16.64
C GLY A 214 -25.81 -14.61 16.63
N ILE A 215 -24.55 -14.33 16.22
CA ILE A 215 -23.45 -15.29 16.24
C ILE A 215 -23.24 -15.88 17.64
N MET A 216 -23.25 -15.05 18.69
CA MET A 216 -23.07 -15.54 20.05
C MET A 216 -24.26 -16.36 20.56
N LYS A 217 -25.46 -16.08 20.07
CA LYS A 217 -26.67 -16.84 20.42
C LYS A 217 -26.69 -18.19 19.71
N GLU A 218 -26.37 -18.20 18.42
CA GLU A 218 -26.46 -19.34 17.50
C GLU A 218 -25.09 -19.97 17.20
N TRP A 219 -24.16 -19.91 18.17
CA TRP A 219 -22.81 -20.46 18.01
C TRP A 219 -22.84 -21.97 17.68
N PRO A 220 -22.36 -22.40 16.51
CA PRO A 220 -22.29 -23.81 16.13
C PRO A 220 -21.44 -24.62 17.11
N GLN A 221 -21.86 -25.85 17.40
CA GLN A 221 -21.12 -26.74 18.31
C GLN A 221 -19.78 -27.17 17.70
N GLU A 222 -19.74 -27.29 16.38
CA GLU A 222 -18.59 -27.67 15.57
C GLU A 222 -17.45 -26.65 15.67
N TRP A 223 -17.75 -25.39 16.04
CA TRP A 223 -16.75 -24.36 16.25
C TRP A 223 -16.06 -24.43 17.62
N GLY A 224 -16.54 -25.31 18.51
CA GLY A 224 -16.04 -25.46 19.87
C GLY A 224 -16.64 -24.42 20.82
N ASN A 225 -15.87 -24.07 21.86
CA ASN A 225 -16.33 -23.14 22.89
C ASN A 225 -16.56 -21.73 22.32
N LYS A 226 -17.57 -21.04 22.88
CA LYS A 226 -17.83 -19.63 22.55
C LYS A 226 -16.61 -18.77 22.90
N ALA A 227 -16.00 -18.17 21.89
CA ALA A 227 -14.84 -17.30 22.02
C ALA A 227 -15.12 -15.97 21.31
N PRO A 228 -15.68 -14.95 22.00
CA PRO A 228 -16.01 -13.66 21.39
C PRO A 228 -14.83 -12.99 20.67
N GLU A 229 -13.61 -13.16 21.18
CA GLU A 229 -12.37 -12.66 20.60
C GLU A 229 -12.06 -13.23 19.21
N SER A 230 -12.63 -14.40 18.88
CA SER A 230 -12.51 -15.04 17.57
C SER A 230 -13.48 -14.48 16.52
N VAL A 231 -14.36 -13.55 16.92
CA VAL A 231 -15.19 -12.76 15.99
C VAL A 231 -14.55 -11.38 15.87
N CYS A 232 -14.21 -11.00 14.64
CA CYS A 232 -13.63 -9.70 14.36
C CYS A 232 -14.58 -8.85 13.50
N VAL A 233 -14.87 -7.65 13.99
CA VAL A 233 -15.58 -6.62 13.27
C VAL A 233 -14.56 -5.66 12.65
N LEU A 234 -14.66 -5.44 11.36
CA LEU A 234 -13.81 -4.59 10.57
C LEU A 234 -14.61 -3.40 10.06
N SER A 235 -14.06 -2.21 10.25
CA SER A 235 -14.59 -1.00 9.63
C SER A 235 -13.49 0.06 9.49
N GLN A 236 -13.84 1.31 9.23
CA GLN A 236 -12.90 2.39 8.99
C GLN A 236 -13.24 3.65 9.78
N GLY A 237 -12.21 4.45 10.07
CA GLY A 237 -12.34 5.77 10.69
C GLY A 237 -13.16 5.79 11.99
N ARG A 238 -14.09 6.76 12.09
CA ARG A 238 -14.94 6.98 13.25
C ARG A 238 -15.86 5.79 13.54
N GLN A 239 -16.31 5.04 12.52
CA GLN A 239 -17.19 3.89 12.70
C GLN A 239 -16.63 2.87 13.70
N VAL A 240 -15.32 2.60 13.67
CA VAL A 240 -14.68 1.65 14.61
C VAL A 240 -14.82 2.09 16.06
N LEU A 241 -14.70 3.39 16.34
CA LEU A 241 -14.87 3.94 17.69
C LEU A 241 -16.32 3.82 18.15
N GLU A 242 -17.26 4.14 17.26
CA GLU A 242 -18.70 4.07 17.56
C GLU A 242 -19.17 2.63 17.79
N ILE A 243 -18.71 1.66 16.99
CA ILE A 243 -18.98 0.23 17.21
C ILE A 243 -18.45 -0.20 18.58
N ARG A 244 -17.19 0.12 18.91
CA ARG A 244 -16.58 -0.23 20.21
C ARG A 244 -17.37 0.39 21.37
N GLN A 245 -17.80 1.64 21.23
CA GLN A 245 -18.61 2.32 22.24
C GLN A 245 -19.97 1.65 22.40
N ARG A 246 -20.66 1.33 21.29
CA ARG A 246 -21.98 0.70 21.32
C ARG A 246 -21.95 -0.68 21.96
N LEU A 247 -20.96 -1.52 21.63
CA LEU A 247 -20.77 -2.84 22.25
C LEU A 247 -20.56 -2.73 23.77
N ARG A 248 -19.78 -1.74 24.23
CA ARG A 248 -19.55 -1.48 25.67
C ARG A 248 -20.82 -1.02 26.38
N GLN A 249 -21.60 -0.13 25.78
CA GLN A 249 -22.86 0.36 26.35
C GLN A 249 -23.85 -0.79 26.57
N LEU A 250 -23.91 -1.73 25.64
CA LEU A 250 -24.74 -2.93 25.72
C LEU A 250 -24.16 -4.02 26.63
N ARG A 251 -22.99 -3.79 27.24
CA ARG A 251 -22.27 -4.75 28.10
C ARG A 251 -22.04 -6.10 27.41
N LEU A 252 -21.81 -6.07 26.11
CA LEU A 252 -21.52 -7.27 25.34
C LEU A 252 -20.09 -7.77 25.62
N PRO A 253 -19.81 -9.06 25.34
CA PRO A 253 -18.45 -9.59 25.44
C PRO A 253 -17.45 -8.78 24.61
N ARG A 254 -16.17 -8.90 24.95
CA ARG A 254 -15.10 -8.16 24.28
C ARG A 254 -14.80 -8.76 22.91
N PHE A 255 -15.55 -8.33 21.89
CA PHE A 255 -15.26 -8.59 20.49
C PHE A 255 -14.03 -7.82 20.01
N THR A 256 -13.34 -8.36 19.01
CA THR A 256 -12.25 -7.67 18.32
C THR A 256 -12.87 -6.70 17.31
N VAL A 257 -12.63 -5.40 17.43
CA VAL A 257 -13.10 -4.40 16.46
C VAL A 257 -11.90 -3.62 15.98
N GLU A 258 -11.59 -3.64 14.69
CA GLU A 258 -10.34 -3.11 14.14
C GLU A 258 -10.52 -2.46 12.77
N ASN A 259 -9.50 -1.71 12.33
CA ASN A 259 -9.34 -1.33 10.93
C ASN A 259 -8.68 -2.48 10.14
N ALA A 260 -8.78 -2.43 8.81
CA ALA A 260 -8.20 -3.46 7.94
C ALA A 260 -6.68 -3.66 8.12
N GLU A 261 -5.93 -2.58 8.36
CA GLU A 261 -4.49 -2.62 8.65
C GLU A 261 -4.12 -3.52 9.84
N ASN A 262 -5.01 -3.61 10.85
CA ASN A 262 -4.70 -4.24 12.13
C ASN A 262 -5.03 -5.73 12.19
N VAL A 263 -5.61 -6.31 11.13
CA VAL A 263 -6.00 -7.73 11.11
C VAL A 263 -5.00 -8.65 10.44
N GLN A 264 -3.97 -8.07 9.83
CA GLN A 264 -2.95 -8.83 9.14
C GLN A 264 -2.13 -9.70 10.11
N GLY A 265 -1.70 -10.88 9.65
CA GLY A 265 -1.08 -11.91 10.48
C GLY A 265 -2.01 -12.58 11.51
N LYS A 266 -3.26 -12.10 11.67
CA LYS A 266 -4.26 -12.71 12.56
C LYS A 266 -5.21 -13.62 11.77
N GLN A 267 -6.06 -14.33 12.49
CA GLN A 267 -7.14 -15.14 11.92
C GLN A 267 -8.32 -15.19 12.89
N PHE A 268 -9.52 -15.26 12.34
CA PHE A 268 -10.77 -15.17 13.10
C PHE A 268 -11.76 -16.22 12.62
N ARG A 269 -12.58 -16.75 13.54
CA ARG A 269 -13.66 -17.67 13.21
C ARG A 269 -14.66 -17.01 12.26
N VAL A 270 -15.01 -15.76 12.57
CA VAL A 270 -15.94 -14.94 11.79
C VAL A 270 -15.37 -13.55 11.57
N ILE A 271 -15.52 -13.03 10.35
CA ILE A 271 -15.27 -11.63 10.00
C ILE A 271 -16.60 -10.94 9.73
N VAL A 272 -16.78 -9.74 10.27
CA VAL A 272 -17.93 -8.85 9.98
C VAL A 272 -17.37 -7.55 9.44
N ILE A 273 -17.70 -7.18 8.21
CA ILE A 273 -17.22 -5.95 7.55
C ILE A 273 -18.35 -4.93 7.54
N SER A 274 -18.14 -3.72 8.06
CA SER A 274 -19.04 -2.58 7.90
C SER A 274 -18.40 -1.55 6.98
N THR A 275 -19.02 -1.32 5.82
CA THR A 275 -18.46 -0.49 4.75
C THR A 275 -18.70 1.00 4.95
N VAL A 276 -19.58 1.37 5.88
CA VAL A 276 -19.93 2.73 6.32
C VAL A 276 -20.72 3.51 5.29
N HIS A 277 -20.14 3.70 4.11
CA HIS A 277 -20.59 4.68 3.13
C HIS A 277 -21.90 4.31 2.42
N THR A 278 -22.66 5.36 2.11
CA THR A 278 -23.82 5.37 1.21
C THR A 278 -23.50 6.16 -0.05
N LYS A 279 -24.36 6.06 -1.06
CA LYS A 279 -24.26 6.88 -2.28
C LYS A 279 -24.08 8.38 -1.98
N ASP A 280 -24.81 8.90 -0.99
CA ASP A 280 -24.85 10.33 -0.68
C ASP A 280 -23.51 10.78 -0.08
N SER A 281 -22.96 10.01 0.87
CA SER A 281 -21.63 10.29 1.43
C SER A 281 -20.50 10.18 0.40
N LEU A 282 -20.63 9.29 -0.60
CA LEU A 282 -19.60 9.05 -1.62
C LEU A 282 -19.53 10.16 -2.66
N LEU A 283 -20.63 10.91 -2.84
CA LEU A 283 -20.63 12.12 -3.68
C LEU A 283 -19.86 13.27 -3.02
N GLU A 284 -19.78 13.29 -1.68
CA GLU A 284 -19.09 14.34 -0.91
C GLU A 284 -17.66 13.95 -0.48
N THR A 285 -17.25 12.71 -0.71
CA THR A 285 -15.97 12.18 -0.21
C THR A 285 -14.93 12.07 -1.31
N ASP A 286 -13.70 12.48 -1.01
CA ASP A 286 -12.56 12.20 -1.88
C ASP A 286 -12.31 10.69 -1.99
N ARG A 287 -12.25 10.18 -3.23
CA ARG A 287 -12.14 8.76 -3.55
C ARG A 287 -10.85 8.12 -3.05
N THR A 288 -9.83 8.93 -2.72
CA THR A 288 -8.51 8.45 -2.30
C THR A 288 -8.51 7.66 -0.98
N CYS A 289 -9.52 7.82 -0.11
CA CYS A 289 -9.54 7.23 1.24
C CYS A 289 -10.63 6.16 1.47
N LEU A 290 -11.08 5.46 0.43
CA LEU A 290 -12.15 4.45 0.52
C LEU A 290 -11.60 3.02 0.33
N GLU A 291 -10.85 2.51 1.31
CA GLU A 291 -10.15 1.22 1.20
C GLU A 291 -11.10 0.06 0.84
N PHE A 292 -12.30 -0.01 1.43
CA PHE A 292 -13.26 -1.06 1.10
C PHE A 292 -13.91 -0.92 -0.29
N PHE A 293 -13.83 0.25 -0.93
CA PHE A 293 -14.41 0.50 -2.26
C PHE A 293 -13.36 0.47 -3.37
N ASN A 294 -12.10 0.78 -3.05
CA ASN A 294 -11.06 1.02 -4.04
C ASN A 294 -9.87 0.05 -3.96
N ASP A 295 -9.65 -0.62 -2.83
CA ASP A 295 -8.46 -1.45 -2.65
C ASP A 295 -8.77 -2.96 -2.60
N MET A 296 -8.52 -3.64 -3.72
CA MET A 296 -8.70 -5.08 -3.88
C MET A 296 -7.80 -5.89 -2.92
N ARG A 297 -6.61 -5.38 -2.61
CA ARG A 297 -5.61 -6.01 -1.73
C ARG A 297 -6.05 -5.94 -0.28
N VAL A 298 -6.65 -4.83 0.13
CA VAL A 298 -7.30 -4.69 1.44
C VAL A 298 -8.42 -5.73 1.57
N LEU A 299 -9.28 -5.84 0.57
CA LEU A 299 -10.38 -6.82 0.59
C LEU A 299 -9.90 -8.26 0.62
N ASN A 300 -8.90 -8.62 -0.19
CA ASN A 300 -8.26 -9.94 -0.14
C ASN A 300 -7.71 -10.22 1.26
N THR A 301 -6.99 -9.26 1.84
CA THR A 301 -6.37 -9.42 3.17
C THR A 301 -7.42 -9.65 4.23
N VAL A 302 -8.50 -8.86 4.22
CA VAL A 302 -9.62 -8.96 5.16
C VAL A 302 -10.39 -10.26 5.02
N MET A 303 -10.81 -10.62 3.79
CA MET A 303 -11.62 -11.81 3.54
C MET A 303 -10.84 -13.09 3.89
N THR A 304 -9.53 -13.13 3.62
CA THR A 304 -8.66 -14.28 3.95
C THR A 304 -8.34 -14.43 5.44
N ARG A 305 -8.83 -13.53 6.31
CA ARG A 305 -8.75 -13.71 7.77
C ARG A 305 -9.86 -14.58 8.34
N ALA A 306 -10.96 -14.76 7.61
CA ALA A 306 -12.10 -15.54 8.06
C ALA A 306 -11.86 -17.05 7.91
N GLN A 307 -12.15 -17.81 8.95
CA GLN A 307 -12.12 -19.26 8.91
C GLN A 307 -13.45 -19.84 8.41
N SER A 308 -14.57 -19.44 9.02
CA SER A 308 -15.86 -20.11 8.79
C SER A 308 -16.89 -19.23 8.09
N GLN A 309 -16.98 -17.94 8.43
CA GLN A 309 -18.00 -17.03 7.87
C GLN A 309 -17.51 -15.60 7.71
N ILE A 310 -18.06 -14.92 6.71
CA ILE A 310 -17.89 -13.50 6.42
C ILE A 310 -19.28 -12.88 6.32
N PHE A 311 -19.52 -11.83 7.11
CA PHE A 311 -20.69 -10.97 7.03
C PHE A 311 -20.27 -9.62 6.48
N VAL A 312 -21.01 -9.07 5.53
CA VAL A 312 -20.80 -7.72 5.01
C VAL A 312 -22.05 -6.91 5.26
N VAL A 313 -21.89 -5.75 5.90
CA VAL A 313 -22.95 -4.79 6.20
C VAL A 313 -22.67 -3.52 5.40
N GLY A 314 -23.58 -3.16 4.50
CA GLY A 314 -23.36 -2.01 3.63
C GLY A 314 -24.51 -1.66 2.70
N ASP A 315 -24.39 -0.52 2.04
CA ASP A 315 -25.28 -0.11 0.96
C ASP A 315 -24.89 -0.85 -0.33
N ALA A 316 -25.81 -1.69 -0.82
CA ALA A 316 -25.56 -2.58 -1.95
C ALA A 316 -25.39 -1.81 -3.25
N ALA A 317 -26.16 -0.74 -3.42
CA ALA A 317 -26.11 0.11 -4.60
C ALA A 317 -24.82 0.91 -4.62
N ALA A 318 -24.42 1.47 -3.48
CA ALA A 318 -23.14 2.16 -3.32
C ALA A 318 -21.95 1.24 -3.66
N LEU A 319 -21.96 0.00 -3.13
CA LEU A 319 -20.87 -0.97 -3.34
C LEU A 319 -20.83 -1.52 -4.77
N SER A 320 -21.97 -1.61 -5.47
CA SER A 320 -22.07 -2.25 -6.80
C SER A 320 -21.98 -1.25 -7.97
N CYS A 321 -21.79 0.03 -7.67
CA CYS A 321 -21.83 1.11 -8.65
C CYS A 321 -20.42 1.52 -9.07
N GLN A 322 -20.17 1.48 -10.38
CA GLN A 322 -18.86 1.77 -10.98
C GLN A 322 -18.36 3.19 -10.66
N GLN A 323 -19.27 4.13 -10.45
CA GLN A 323 -18.96 5.53 -10.17
C GLN A 323 -18.38 5.75 -8.78
N PHE A 324 -18.62 4.84 -7.82
CA PHE A 324 -18.25 5.05 -6.43
C PHE A 324 -17.01 4.29 -5.98
N GLY A 325 -16.59 3.27 -6.71
CA GLY A 325 -15.30 2.64 -6.42
C GLY A 325 -14.86 1.58 -7.42
N MET A 326 -13.55 1.31 -7.41
CA MET A 326 -12.90 0.37 -8.33
C MET A 326 -13.31 -1.08 -8.06
N CYS A 327 -13.60 -1.44 -6.81
CA CYS A 327 -13.99 -2.79 -6.40
C CYS A 327 -15.46 -3.14 -6.68
N TRP A 328 -16.19 -2.32 -7.45
CA TRP A 328 -17.62 -2.51 -7.66
C TRP A 328 -18.00 -3.88 -8.23
N ARG A 329 -17.14 -4.45 -9.10
CA ARG A 329 -17.36 -5.78 -9.72
C ARG A 329 -17.27 -6.91 -8.71
N LEU A 330 -16.27 -6.83 -7.83
CA LEU A 330 -16.08 -7.79 -6.75
C LEU A 330 -17.30 -7.77 -5.83
N TRP A 331 -17.72 -6.58 -5.38
CA TRP A 331 -18.86 -6.44 -4.51
C TRP A 331 -20.16 -6.90 -5.16
N ARG A 332 -20.37 -6.53 -6.43
CA ARG A 332 -21.52 -7.01 -7.19
C ARG A 332 -21.54 -8.54 -7.25
N SER A 333 -20.41 -9.18 -7.55
CA SER A 333 -20.31 -10.64 -7.56
C SER A 333 -20.56 -11.25 -6.17
N TYR A 334 -20.02 -10.66 -5.10
CA TYR A 334 -20.27 -11.07 -3.71
C TYR A 334 -21.76 -11.01 -3.36
N ILE A 335 -22.42 -9.91 -3.70
CA ILE A 335 -23.84 -9.68 -3.41
C ILE A 335 -24.71 -10.62 -4.26
N GLU A 336 -24.41 -10.79 -5.54
CA GLU A 336 -25.13 -11.72 -6.43
C GLU A 336 -25.00 -13.17 -5.92
N ASP A 337 -23.82 -13.62 -5.48
CA ASP A 337 -23.64 -14.95 -4.87
C ASP A 337 -24.45 -15.08 -3.58
N CYS A 338 -24.42 -14.08 -2.69
CA CYS A 338 -25.24 -14.07 -1.48
C CYS A 338 -26.74 -14.16 -1.79
N ILE A 339 -27.23 -13.45 -2.81
CA ILE A 339 -28.64 -13.52 -3.22
C ILE A 339 -28.98 -14.92 -3.74
N ASN A 340 -28.14 -15.46 -4.63
CA ASN A 340 -28.35 -16.79 -5.23
C ASN A 340 -28.34 -17.92 -4.19
N LYS A 341 -27.57 -17.77 -3.10
CA LYS A 341 -27.49 -18.72 -2.00
C LYS A 341 -28.51 -18.47 -0.89
N GLY A 342 -29.34 -17.42 -1.01
CA GLY A 342 -30.33 -17.05 0.02
C GLY A 342 -29.72 -16.51 1.31
N SER A 343 -28.50 -15.98 1.25
CA SER A 343 -27.75 -15.38 2.37
C SER A 343 -27.62 -13.85 2.28
N ALA A 344 -28.43 -13.22 1.41
CA ALA A 344 -28.63 -11.78 1.39
C ALA A 344 -29.89 -11.40 2.18
N TYR A 345 -29.76 -10.42 3.09
CA TYR A 345 -30.83 -9.97 3.97
C TYR A 345 -31.32 -8.57 3.60
N ASN A 346 -32.63 -8.36 3.73
CA ASN A 346 -33.33 -7.10 3.48
C ASN A 346 -33.17 -6.54 2.06
N PHE A 347 -32.92 -7.41 1.07
CA PHE A 347 -32.57 -6.98 -0.27
C PHE A 347 -32.86 -8.03 -1.34
N THR A 348 -33.13 -7.58 -2.56
CA THR A 348 -33.38 -8.44 -3.72
C THR A 348 -32.61 -7.95 -4.93
N LEU A 349 -32.38 -8.84 -5.91
CA LEU A 349 -31.70 -8.48 -7.15
C LEU A 349 -32.45 -7.40 -7.95
N ASP A 350 -33.78 -7.40 -7.87
CA ASP A 350 -34.60 -6.39 -8.55
C ASP A 350 -34.47 -5.02 -7.88
N SER A 351 -34.40 -4.97 -6.55
CA SER A 351 -34.10 -3.73 -5.81
C SER A 351 -32.74 -3.17 -6.22
N LEU A 352 -31.71 -4.02 -6.31
CA LEU A 352 -30.38 -3.59 -6.74
C LEU A 352 -30.38 -2.96 -8.13
N LYS A 353 -31.04 -3.61 -9.09
CA LYS A 353 -31.12 -3.09 -10.45
C LYS A 353 -31.82 -1.75 -10.49
N GLN A 354 -32.91 -1.59 -9.74
CA GLN A 354 -33.64 -0.33 -9.65
C GLN A 354 -32.75 0.78 -9.06
N ASP A 355 -32.08 0.52 -7.94
CA ASP A 355 -31.21 1.51 -7.29
C ASP A 355 -30.03 1.92 -8.19
N LEU A 356 -29.44 0.96 -8.92
CA LEU A 356 -28.35 1.24 -9.87
C LEU A 356 -28.81 2.05 -11.08
N LEU A 357 -30.04 1.84 -11.56
CA LEU A 357 -30.64 2.66 -12.62
C LEU A 357 -30.84 4.11 -12.13
N GLU A 358 -31.38 4.29 -10.93
CA GLU A 358 -31.56 5.62 -10.33
C GLU A 358 -30.23 6.36 -10.15
N ILE A 359 -29.17 5.67 -9.72
CA ILE A 359 -27.84 6.26 -9.61
C ILE A 359 -27.29 6.63 -11.00
N SER A 360 -27.47 5.76 -12.00
CA SER A 360 -27.02 6.05 -13.36
C SER A 360 -27.73 7.27 -13.96
N GLU A 361 -29.01 7.48 -13.66
CA GLU A 361 -29.77 8.65 -14.12
C GLU A 361 -29.28 9.93 -13.42
N LEU A 362 -29.02 9.88 -12.11
CA LEU A 362 -28.45 10.99 -11.35
C LEU A 362 -27.07 11.39 -11.88
N CYS A 363 -26.17 10.43 -12.11
CA CYS A 363 -24.81 10.72 -12.60
C CYS A 363 -24.82 11.31 -14.02
N ARG A 364 -25.71 10.83 -14.90
CA ARG A 364 -25.85 11.40 -16.26
C ARG A 364 -26.22 12.89 -16.26
N SER A 365 -26.90 13.37 -15.22
CA SER A 365 -27.24 14.79 -15.10
C SER A 365 -26.08 15.66 -14.61
N VAL A 366 -25.05 15.07 -14.00
CA VAL A 366 -23.85 15.75 -13.49
C VAL A 366 -22.76 15.82 -14.56
N ASP A 367 -22.65 14.79 -15.41
CA ASP A 367 -21.66 14.72 -16.50
C ASP A 367 -21.87 15.76 -17.63
N GLU A 368 -23.04 16.44 -17.70
CA GLU A 368 -23.26 17.55 -18.65
C GLU A 368 -22.59 18.87 -18.20
N GLU A 369 -22.07 18.97 -16.97
CA GLU A 369 -21.37 20.15 -16.45
C GLU A 369 -19.85 19.96 -16.22
N SER A 370 -19.30 18.76 -16.38
CA SER A 370 -17.85 18.54 -16.33
C SER A 370 -17.36 17.61 -17.44
N SER A 371 -16.94 18.22 -18.55
CA SER A 371 -16.03 17.60 -19.51
C SER A 371 -14.68 17.39 -18.82
N ASP A 372 -14.32 16.13 -18.54
CA ASP A 372 -13.09 15.54 -19.07
C ASP A 372 -13.12 14.02 -18.89
N SER A 373 -12.83 13.34 -20.00
CA SER A 373 -12.82 11.89 -20.12
C SER A 373 -11.59 11.29 -19.45
N GLU A 374 -11.79 10.44 -18.44
CA GLU A 374 -10.76 9.50 -17.98
C GLU A 374 -11.14 8.05 -18.28
N SER A 375 -10.12 7.32 -18.70
CA SER A 375 -10.15 6.00 -19.29
C SER A 375 -10.57 4.90 -18.33
N THR A 376 -11.44 4.02 -18.79
CA THR A 376 -11.71 2.69 -18.24
C THR A 376 -10.44 1.84 -18.19
N THR A 377 -9.87 1.63 -17.00
CA THR A 377 -8.99 0.49 -16.72
C THR A 377 -9.86 -0.71 -16.32
N SER A 378 -9.64 -1.80 -17.03
CA SER A 378 -10.32 -3.08 -16.88
C SER A 378 -9.69 -3.89 -15.74
N GLU A 379 -10.32 -3.95 -14.56
CA GLU A 379 -9.77 -4.71 -13.44
C GLU A 379 -10.67 -5.90 -13.08
N ILE A 380 -10.60 -6.93 -13.93
CA ILE A 380 -10.50 -8.32 -13.46
C ILE A 380 -9.05 -8.45 -12.96
N PRO A 381 -8.69 -9.32 -11.97
CA PRO A 381 -7.27 -9.58 -11.70
C PRO A 381 -6.53 -9.75 -13.03
N ASP A 382 -5.49 -8.96 -13.24
CA ASP A 382 -4.76 -8.94 -14.50
C ASP A 382 -4.39 -10.38 -14.82
N THR A 383 -5.08 -10.97 -15.80
CA THR A 383 -4.74 -12.29 -16.30
C THR A 383 -3.37 -12.26 -17.00
N GLU A 384 -2.70 -11.11 -17.05
CA GLU A 384 -1.33 -10.93 -17.51
C GLU A 384 -0.30 -10.88 -16.35
N ASP A 385 -0.72 -10.91 -15.08
CA ASP A 385 0.19 -10.97 -13.94
C ASP A 385 1.03 -12.27 -14.01
N PRO A 386 2.36 -12.16 -14.11
CA PRO A 386 3.20 -13.33 -14.31
C PRO A 386 3.25 -14.30 -13.11
N ILE A 387 3.06 -13.82 -11.87
CA ILE A 387 3.00 -14.68 -10.67
C ILE A 387 1.71 -15.49 -10.70
N LEU A 388 0.59 -14.86 -11.08
CA LEU A 388 -0.71 -15.53 -11.23
C LEU A 388 -0.70 -16.55 -12.39
N GLN A 389 0.03 -16.28 -13.47
CA GLN A 389 0.25 -17.25 -14.55
C GLN A 389 1.06 -18.47 -14.09
N GLU A 390 2.12 -18.27 -13.31
CA GLU A 390 2.90 -19.39 -12.76
C GLU A 390 2.05 -20.27 -11.82
N LEU A 391 1.18 -19.65 -11.02
CA LEU A 391 0.19 -20.34 -10.20
C LEU A 391 -0.82 -21.15 -11.06
N LEU A 392 -1.19 -20.67 -12.25
CA LEU A 392 -2.01 -21.42 -13.21
C LEU A 392 -1.26 -22.61 -13.84
N ASP A 393 0.02 -22.44 -14.18
CA ASP A 393 0.80 -23.47 -14.86
C ASP A 393 1.19 -24.62 -13.93
N GLU A 394 1.56 -24.35 -12.68
CA GLU A 394 1.78 -25.40 -11.67
C GLU A 394 0.52 -26.26 -11.43
N SER A 395 -0.66 -25.67 -11.57
CA SER A 395 -1.93 -26.39 -11.43
C SER A 395 -2.19 -27.39 -12.57
N LYS A 396 -1.60 -27.17 -13.75
CA LYS A 396 -1.69 -28.06 -14.92
C LYS A 396 -0.69 -29.21 -14.84
N ASP A 397 0.43 -29.01 -14.15
CA ASP A 397 1.52 -30.00 -13.99
C ASP A 397 1.29 -31.03 -12.87
N ILE A 398 0.08 -31.12 -12.30
CA ILE A 398 -0.33 -32.20 -11.36
C ILE A 398 -0.60 -33.52 -12.13
N ASN A 399 0.34 -33.93 -12.97
CA ASN A 399 0.51 -35.29 -13.49
C ASN A 399 2.00 -35.56 -13.68
N VAL A 400 2.72 -35.72 -12.57
CA VAL A 400 4.12 -36.19 -12.59
C VAL A 400 4.13 -37.71 -12.39
N PRO A 401 4.46 -38.52 -13.41
CA PRO A 401 5.06 -39.82 -13.15
C PRO A 401 6.52 -39.59 -12.75
N LEU A 402 6.87 -40.02 -11.54
CA LEU A 402 8.26 -40.18 -11.09
C LEU A 402 8.99 -41.16 -12.00
N THR A 403 10.18 -40.80 -12.48
CA THR A 403 11.20 -41.80 -12.85
C THR A 403 12.61 -41.32 -12.54
N GLU A 404 13.41 -42.31 -12.14
CA GLU A 404 14.81 -42.28 -11.71
C GLU A 404 15.80 -42.06 -12.88
N GLU A 405 16.92 -41.40 -12.55
CA GLU A 405 18.21 -41.33 -13.27
C GLU A 405 18.30 -40.65 -14.65
N GLY A 406 19.27 -39.73 -14.82
CA GLY A 406 19.81 -39.42 -16.16
C GLY A 406 20.52 -38.07 -16.37
N LEU A 407 21.85 -38.12 -16.33
CA LEU A 407 22.92 -37.21 -16.81
C LEU A 407 22.69 -36.28 -18.05
N PHE A 408 23.48 -35.19 -18.08
CA PHE A 408 23.72 -34.16 -19.12
C PHE A 408 24.06 -34.66 -20.55
N PRO A 409 23.88 -33.81 -21.61
CA PRO A 409 25.04 -33.10 -22.19
C PRO A 409 24.81 -31.65 -22.69
N VAL A 410 25.95 -30.96 -22.83
CA VAL A 410 26.28 -29.60 -23.29
C VAL A 410 25.96 -29.32 -24.77
N PHE A 411 25.56 -28.07 -25.13
CA PHE A 411 25.96 -27.40 -26.39
C PHE A 411 26.02 -25.85 -26.26
N GLN A 412 26.90 -25.25 -27.06
CA GLN A 412 27.42 -23.87 -27.04
C GLN A 412 26.72 -22.92 -28.03
N HIS A 413 26.75 -21.61 -27.67
CA HIS A 413 26.82 -20.41 -28.54
C HIS A 413 25.55 -20.10 -29.39
N GLU A 414 25.14 -18.86 -29.67
CA GLU A 414 25.88 -17.66 -30.06
C GLU A 414 25.18 -16.34 -29.63
N GLN A 415 25.98 -15.27 -29.68
CA GLN A 415 25.68 -13.85 -29.47
C GLN A 415 24.73 -13.28 -30.53
N PHE A 416 23.96 -12.24 -30.18
CA PHE A 416 23.66 -11.16 -31.12
C PHE A 416 23.70 -9.79 -30.45
N VAL A 417 24.36 -8.87 -31.17
CA VAL A 417 24.80 -7.53 -30.78
C VAL A 417 23.77 -6.49 -31.24
N SER A 418 23.76 -5.39 -30.49
CA SER A 418 23.09 -4.10 -30.72
C SER A 418 23.06 -3.57 -32.16
N SER A 419 22.05 -2.75 -32.47
CA SER A 419 22.23 -1.33 -32.88
C SER A 419 20.94 -0.76 -33.46
N VAL A 420 20.49 0.41 -33.01
CA VAL A 420 19.88 1.42 -33.90
C VAL A 420 20.25 2.82 -33.39
N SER A 421 21.02 3.51 -34.22
CA SER A 421 21.32 4.95 -34.18
C SER A 421 20.16 5.74 -34.81
N ASN A 422 19.97 7.01 -34.43
CA ASN A 422 19.50 8.04 -35.37
C ASN A 422 19.98 9.44 -34.95
N GLN A 423 20.41 10.19 -35.97
CA GLN A 423 20.96 11.56 -35.95
C GLN A 423 19.90 12.57 -36.44
N ILE A 424 20.29 13.86 -36.41
CA ILE A 424 19.82 15.05 -37.18
C ILE A 424 18.82 15.93 -36.37
N ALA A 425 18.90 17.27 -36.26
CA ALA A 425 19.63 18.33 -36.97
C ALA A 425 19.98 19.54 -36.05
N GLU A 426 21.01 20.29 -36.45
CA GLU A 426 21.25 21.70 -36.10
C GLU A 426 20.49 22.61 -37.07
N GLU A 427 19.93 23.74 -36.60
CA GLU A 427 19.72 24.94 -37.42
C GLU A 427 20.05 26.20 -36.59
N ASP A 428 20.82 27.08 -37.23
CA ASP A 428 21.35 28.36 -36.76
C ASP A 428 20.27 29.42 -36.52
N GLU A 429 20.49 30.31 -35.54
CA GLU A 429 20.15 31.73 -35.70
C GLU A 429 21.08 32.60 -34.83
N GLU A 430 22.06 33.22 -35.49
CA GLU A 430 22.91 34.27 -34.94
C GLU A 430 22.58 35.58 -35.66
N GLN A 431 22.19 36.62 -34.90
CA GLN A 431 22.67 38.02 -34.99
C GLN A 431 21.66 39.04 -34.45
N LEU A 432 22.03 39.72 -33.35
CA LEU A 432 21.88 41.17 -33.14
C LEU A 432 22.65 41.63 -31.87
N LEU A 433 23.95 41.84 -32.08
CA LEU A 433 24.83 42.91 -31.58
C LEU A 433 24.54 43.62 -30.22
N THR A 434 25.53 43.46 -29.34
CA THR A 434 26.21 44.48 -28.51
C THR A 434 25.40 45.28 -27.48
N ASN A 435 25.60 44.95 -26.20
CA ASN A 435 26.31 45.83 -25.25
C ASN A 435 26.45 45.19 -23.84
N SER A 436 27.63 45.39 -23.25
CA SER A 436 28.04 45.13 -21.85
C SER A 436 28.28 43.67 -21.40
N SER A 437 29.55 43.40 -21.13
CA SER A 437 30.14 42.24 -20.45
C SER A 437 29.70 42.16 -18.98
N THR A 438 28.43 41.84 -18.74
CA THR A 438 27.92 41.62 -17.37
C THR A 438 27.06 40.38 -17.24
N HIS A 439 26.78 39.67 -18.33
CA HIS A 439 25.87 38.51 -18.32
C HIS A 439 26.59 37.22 -18.74
N LYS A 440 26.37 36.12 -17.99
CA LYS A 440 26.86 34.78 -18.32
C LYS A 440 25.71 33.78 -18.42
N HIS A 441 25.77 32.86 -19.39
CA HIS A 441 24.82 31.75 -19.48
C HIS A 441 25.27 30.61 -18.56
N CYS A 442 24.39 30.19 -17.66
CA CYS A 442 24.72 29.29 -16.58
C CYS A 442 23.65 28.24 -16.33
N GLU A 443 24.04 27.12 -15.75
CA GLU A 443 23.13 26.17 -15.10
C GLU A 443 22.97 26.54 -13.62
N LEU A 444 21.74 26.63 -13.13
CA LEU A 444 21.44 27.03 -11.76
C LEU A 444 21.45 25.83 -10.81
N VAL A 445 22.25 25.91 -9.75
CA VAL A 445 22.27 24.92 -8.67
C VAL A 445 21.80 25.56 -7.37
N ILE A 446 20.77 24.98 -6.75
CA ILE A 446 20.25 25.40 -5.44
C ILE A 446 20.48 24.27 -4.45
N GLU A 447 21.28 24.51 -3.42
CA GLU A 447 21.54 23.53 -2.36
C GLU A 447 20.51 23.62 -1.24
N TYR A 448 20.01 24.84 -0.97
CA TYR A 448 19.05 25.13 0.08
C TYR A 448 18.23 26.39 -0.26
N PHE A 449 16.94 26.40 0.07
CA PHE A 449 16.03 27.52 -0.23
C PHE A 449 16.39 28.82 0.51
N ASP A 450 17.12 28.71 1.63
CA ASP A 450 17.53 29.81 2.51
C ASP A 450 18.98 30.24 2.24
N HIS A 451 19.24 30.78 1.05
CA HIS A 451 20.46 31.57 0.75
C HIS A 451 21.70 30.80 0.24
N ARG A 452 21.58 29.53 -0.18
CA ARG A 452 22.69 28.79 -0.82
C ARG A 452 22.35 28.33 -2.23
N ALA A 453 22.55 29.23 -3.20
CA ALA A 453 22.51 28.92 -4.62
C ALA A 453 23.78 29.40 -5.31
N TYR A 454 24.17 28.71 -6.37
CA TYR A 454 25.24 29.14 -7.25
C TYR A 454 24.92 28.79 -8.70
N ALA A 455 25.40 29.61 -9.61
CA ALA A 455 25.31 29.38 -11.03
C ALA A 455 26.65 28.89 -11.58
N ARG A 456 26.60 27.90 -12.48
CA ARG A 456 27.76 27.36 -13.18
C ARG A 456 27.73 27.83 -14.63
N PRO A 457 28.68 28.67 -15.07
CA PRO A 457 28.74 29.08 -16.48
C PRO A 457 28.89 27.86 -17.39
N LEU A 458 28.13 27.83 -18.49
CA LEU A 458 28.18 26.74 -19.47
C LEU A 458 29.55 26.69 -20.17
N ASP A 459 30.16 27.85 -20.38
CA ASP A 459 31.47 27.98 -21.03
C ASP A 459 32.65 27.63 -20.11
N GLU A 460 32.46 27.72 -18.78
CA GLU A 460 33.49 27.51 -17.75
C GLU A 460 32.93 26.75 -16.54
N PRO A 461 32.74 25.43 -16.63
CA PRO A 461 32.01 24.64 -15.62
C PRO A 461 32.73 24.51 -14.26
N THR A 462 33.98 24.93 -14.17
CA THR A 462 34.80 24.97 -12.94
C THR A 462 34.62 26.28 -12.15
N MET A 463 34.11 27.33 -12.79
CA MET A 463 33.79 28.59 -12.15
C MET A 463 32.43 28.49 -11.44
N ARG A 464 32.29 29.14 -10.29
CA ARG A 464 31.01 29.27 -9.57
C ARG A 464 30.70 30.74 -9.36
N ILE A 465 29.45 31.13 -9.64
CA ILE A 465 28.92 32.45 -9.32
C ILE A 465 27.96 32.26 -8.14
N SER A 466 28.24 32.88 -7.00
CA SER A 466 27.37 32.81 -5.84
C SER A 466 26.13 33.66 -6.05
N ILE A 467 24.95 33.07 -5.87
CA ILE A 467 23.68 33.79 -5.92
C ILE A 467 23.13 33.83 -4.50
N MET A 468 23.32 34.97 -3.85
CA MET A 468 22.86 35.21 -2.49
C MET A 468 21.41 35.69 -2.52
N ASP A 469 20.57 35.15 -1.63
CA ASP A 469 19.15 35.47 -1.46
C ASP A 469 18.20 35.03 -2.58
N ARG A 470 17.01 34.56 -2.18
CA ARG A 470 15.93 34.15 -3.11
C ARG A 470 15.53 35.26 -4.08
N LYS A 471 15.61 36.52 -3.67
CA LYS A 471 15.31 37.69 -4.53
C LYS A 471 16.20 37.75 -5.77
N ASN A 472 17.42 37.22 -5.69
CA ASN A 472 18.37 37.19 -6.80
C ASN A 472 18.27 35.90 -7.62
N ILE A 473 17.56 34.88 -7.13
CA ILE A 473 17.25 33.66 -7.89
C ILE A 473 15.97 33.85 -8.73
N GLY A 474 15.04 34.68 -8.25
CA GLY A 474 13.80 34.98 -8.96
C GLY A 474 12.85 33.79 -9.02
N GLN A 475 12.31 33.50 -10.21
CA GLN A 475 11.38 32.39 -10.45
C GLN A 475 12.07 31.09 -10.87
N ALA A 476 13.40 31.08 -11.00
CA ALA A 476 14.14 29.91 -11.46
C ALA A 476 14.13 28.76 -10.44
N PHE A 477 14.14 27.54 -10.97
CA PHE A 477 14.19 26.27 -10.28
C PHE A 477 15.59 25.62 -10.39
N PRO A 478 15.92 24.67 -9.51
CA PRO A 478 17.17 23.92 -9.62
C PRO A 478 17.25 23.21 -10.99
N GLY A 479 18.37 23.36 -11.69
CA GLY A 479 18.61 22.77 -13.01
C GLY A 479 18.25 23.67 -14.20
N ASP A 480 17.57 24.80 -13.98
CA ASP A 480 17.23 25.74 -15.07
C ASP A 480 18.51 26.31 -15.71
N LYS A 481 18.49 26.44 -17.04
CA LYS A 481 19.51 27.22 -17.76
C LYS A 481 19.10 28.68 -17.72
N VAL A 482 19.95 29.52 -17.15
CA VAL A 482 19.66 30.91 -16.83
C VAL A 482 20.75 31.85 -17.33
N THR A 483 20.38 33.07 -17.69
CA THR A 483 21.31 34.19 -17.87
C THR A 483 21.51 34.86 -16.52
N VAL A 484 22.75 34.96 -16.04
CA VAL A 484 23.11 35.57 -14.75
C VAL A 484 23.86 36.88 -14.98
N GLU A 485 23.36 37.96 -14.39
CA GLU A 485 24.03 39.26 -14.30
C GLU A 485 25.03 39.25 -13.13
N ILE A 486 26.29 39.59 -13.39
CA ILE A 486 27.35 39.65 -12.38
C ILE A 486 27.24 40.99 -11.62
N LEU A 487 27.00 40.90 -10.30
CA LEU A 487 26.83 42.06 -9.42
C LEU A 487 28.15 42.55 -8.81
N SER A 488 29.10 41.63 -8.59
CA SER A 488 30.43 41.95 -8.06
C SER A 488 31.45 40.90 -8.48
N GLU A 489 32.44 41.33 -9.26
CA GLU A 489 33.61 40.52 -9.65
C GLU A 489 34.71 40.50 -8.57
N THR A 490 34.61 41.36 -7.55
CA THR A 490 35.62 41.50 -6.50
C THR A 490 35.48 40.48 -5.37
N SER A 491 34.39 39.72 -5.34
CA SER A 491 34.15 38.62 -4.40
C SER A 491 34.71 37.30 -4.96
N ASN A 492 35.21 36.43 -4.08
CA ASN A 492 35.67 35.10 -4.45
C ASN A 492 34.89 34.04 -3.65
N PRO A 493 33.92 33.33 -4.25
CA PRO A 493 33.47 33.40 -5.66
C PRO A 493 32.70 34.69 -6.01
N PRO A 494 32.65 35.10 -7.29
CA PRO A 494 31.91 36.28 -7.74
C PRO A 494 30.42 36.15 -7.46
N THR A 495 29.74 37.26 -7.16
CA THR A 495 28.30 37.25 -6.88
C THR A 495 27.47 37.71 -8.07
N GLY A 496 26.30 37.07 -8.28
CA GLY A 496 25.41 37.39 -9.39
C GLY A 496 23.93 37.25 -9.06
N LYS A 497 23.09 37.64 -10.02
CA LYS A 497 21.63 37.56 -9.97
C LYS A 497 21.10 36.96 -11.28
N VAL A 498 20.10 36.10 -11.18
CA VAL A 498 19.37 35.57 -12.35
C VAL A 498 18.64 36.72 -13.04
N PHE A 499 19.00 36.96 -14.30
CA PHE A 499 18.41 37.96 -15.17
C PHE A 499 17.27 37.37 -16.01
N ASN A 500 17.48 36.18 -16.60
CA ASN A 500 16.47 35.51 -17.42
C ASN A 500 16.57 33.97 -17.35
N ILE A 501 15.47 33.26 -17.62
CA ILE A 501 15.43 31.79 -17.75
C ILE A 501 15.40 31.46 -19.25
N LEU A 502 16.41 30.73 -19.73
CA LEU A 502 16.56 30.34 -21.13
C LEU A 502 15.84 29.01 -21.42
N GLU A 503 16.00 28.04 -20.52
CA GLU A 503 15.42 26.71 -20.65
C GLU A 503 15.06 26.21 -19.24
N SER A 504 13.80 25.80 -19.06
CA SER A 504 13.37 25.18 -17.81
C SER A 504 13.83 23.73 -17.77
N ALA A 505 14.36 23.27 -16.64
CA ALA A 505 14.67 21.86 -16.46
C ALA A 505 13.39 21.03 -16.55
N ASP A 506 13.51 19.83 -17.13
CA ASP A 506 12.43 18.85 -17.28
C ASP A 506 12.16 18.12 -15.94
N THR A 507 12.03 18.90 -14.87
CA THR A 507 11.71 18.43 -13.52
C THR A 507 10.22 18.63 -13.28
N VAL A 508 9.54 17.54 -12.92
CA VAL A 508 8.14 17.56 -12.50
C VAL A 508 7.96 18.59 -11.38
N LYS A 509 7.08 19.59 -11.58
CA LYS A 509 6.82 20.68 -10.63
C LYS A 509 5.81 20.28 -9.55
N GLU A 510 5.78 19.00 -9.19
CA GLU A 510 4.98 18.46 -8.11
C GLU A 510 5.84 18.30 -6.86
N PHE A 511 5.39 18.86 -5.74
CA PHE A 511 6.17 18.89 -4.50
C PHE A 511 5.40 18.25 -3.35
N VAL A 512 5.96 17.19 -2.76
CA VAL A 512 5.45 16.66 -1.50
C VAL A 512 5.78 17.64 -0.38
N CYS A 513 4.76 18.10 0.34
CA CYS A 513 4.89 19.12 1.37
C CYS A 513 4.31 18.66 2.71
N THR A 514 4.77 19.30 3.79
CA THR A 514 4.18 19.20 5.12
C THR A 514 3.51 20.52 5.48
N ILE A 515 2.33 20.48 6.10
CA ILE A 515 1.65 21.70 6.59
C ILE A 515 2.38 22.19 7.84
N GLU A 516 2.67 23.49 7.92
CA GLU A 516 3.35 24.08 9.07
C GLU A 516 2.43 24.09 10.30
N ARG A 517 2.95 23.65 11.46
CA ARG A 517 2.14 23.40 12.66
C ARG A 517 1.41 24.63 13.22
N TYR A 518 1.88 25.83 12.89
CA TYR A 518 1.38 27.09 13.44
C TYR A 518 0.71 27.98 12.40
N ASP A 519 0.79 27.62 11.13
CA ASP A 519 0.16 28.33 10.03
C ASP A 519 -0.24 27.32 8.95
N ASN A 520 -1.53 27.02 8.87
CA ASN A 520 -2.07 26.05 7.92
C ASN A 520 -2.07 26.57 6.47
N GLN A 521 -1.73 27.85 6.26
CA GLN A 521 -1.57 28.46 4.93
C GLN A 521 -0.15 28.30 4.39
N VAL A 522 0.77 27.76 5.20
CA VAL A 522 2.16 27.58 4.81
C VAL A 522 2.48 26.09 4.70
N MET A 523 2.84 25.69 3.48
CA MET A 523 3.30 24.34 3.16
C MET A 523 4.83 24.36 3.04
N THR A 524 5.49 23.44 3.74
CA THR A 524 6.95 23.27 3.69
C THR A 524 7.29 22.03 2.86
N PRO A 525 7.85 22.19 1.65
CA PRO A 525 8.30 21.07 0.83
C PRO A 525 9.31 20.18 1.55
N ILE A 526 9.24 18.87 1.33
CA ILE A 526 10.27 17.93 1.82
C ILE A 526 11.60 18.21 1.12
N ASN A 527 11.55 18.59 -0.16
CA ASN A 527 12.73 19.02 -0.91
C ASN A 527 13.20 20.40 -0.43
N LYS A 528 14.36 20.41 0.24
CA LYS A 528 14.98 21.59 0.84
C LYS A 528 15.49 22.63 -0.16
N CYS A 529 15.50 22.31 -1.45
CA CYS A 529 15.84 23.26 -2.50
C CYS A 529 14.63 24.14 -2.89
N ILE A 530 13.43 23.79 -2.45
CA ILE A 530 12.18 24.47 -2.80
C ILE A 530 11.71 25.35 -1.64
N THR A 531 11.30 26.58 -1.96
CA THR A 531 10.80 27.53 -0.96
C THR A 531 9.46 27.09 -0.38
N LYS A 532 9.20 27.46 0.87
CA LYS A 532 7.86 27.34 1.47
C LYS A 532 6.80 27.94 0.54
N ILE A 533 5.69 27.22 0.39
CA ILE A 533 4.59 27.59 -0.48
C ILE A 533 3.50 28.18 0.41
N TYR A 534 3.10 29.41 0.10
CA TYR A 534 1.97 30.04 0.75
C TYR A 534 0.72 29.77 -0.09
N ALA A 535 -0.23 29.04 0.48
CA ALA A 535 -1.52 28.70 -0.10
C ALA A 535 -2.62 29.53 0.60
N PRO A 536 -3.08 30.65 0.02
CA PRO A 536 -4.15 31.42 0.61
C PRO A 536 -5.46 30.64 0.54
N PHE A 537 -6.07 30.32 1.70
CA PHE A 537 -7.44 29.79 1.72
C PHE A 537 -8.40 30.84 1.16
N SER A 538 -9.17 30.46 0.13
CA SER A 538 -10.31 31.26 -0.29
C SER A 538 -11.43 31.12 0.75
N LYS A 539 -11.88 32.23 1.35
CA LYS A 539 -12.95 32.23 2.36
C LYS A 539 -14.27 31.61 1.87
N ASP A 540 -14.46 31.52 0.55
CA ASP A 540 -15.68 31.01 -0.07
C ASP A 540 -15.52 29.57 -0.63
N LYS A 541 -14.31 28.98 -0.55
CA LYS A 541 -14.02 27.60 -0.96
C LYS A 541 -12.88 27.01 -0.09
N PRO A 542 -13.20 26.46 1.10
CA PRO A 542 -12.19 25.92 2.02
C PRO A 542 -11.42 24.70 1.46
N ASP A 543 -11.97 24.04 0.43
CA ASP A 543 -11.43 22.79 -0.15
C ASP A 543 -10.62 23.01 -1.45
N HIS A 544 -10.38 24.26 -1.85
CA HIS A 544 -9.53 24.56 -3.01
C HIS A 544 -8.21 25.23 -2.58
N ILE A 545 -7.10 24.57 -2.91
CA ILE A 545 -5.77 25.18 -2.95
C ILE A 545 -5.65 25.87 -4.31
N ALA A 546 -5.43 27.19 -4.31
CA ALA A 546 -5.25 27.98 -5.54
C ALA A 546 -3.86 27.79 -6.16
#